data_AF-A0A7S1CRL3-F1
#
_entry.id   AF-A0A7S1CRL3-F1
#
_cell.length_a   1.000
_cell.length_b   1.000
_cell.length_c   1.000
_cell.angle_alpha   90.00
_cell.angle_beta   90.00
_cell.angle_gamma   90.00
#
_symmetry.space_group_name_H-M   'P 1'
#
loop_
_entity.id
_entity.type
_entity.pdbx_description
1 polymer ?
#
loop_
_entity_poly.entity_id
_entity_poly.type
_entity_poly.pdbx_seq_one_letter_code
_entity_poly.pdbx_strand_id
1 'polypeptide(L)'
;PWIGAIKEPSDPPHAINQAPAADLDLQWVYGYRSFDTRNNLYALSTGEVVYHTAAVGVVYNKETHEQRTYFGHTDDIVSLAVHPDGNIVATGEMGKRPIIHIWDA
;
A
#
# COMPACT_ATOMS: atom_id res chain seq x y z
N PRO A 1 -6.76 29.98 -17.88
CA PRO A 1 -7.55 29.18 -18.84
C PRO A 1 -6.62 28.28 -19.67
N TRP A 2 -6.39 27.05 -19.21
CA TRP A 2 -5.37 26.13 -19.72
C TRP A 2 -5.90 25.15 -20.78
N ILE A 3 -7.12 25.39 -21.27
CA ILE A 3 -7.84 24.49 -22.18
C ILE A 3 -7.27 24.52 -23.62
N GLY A 4 -6.30 25.39 -23.93
CA GLY A 4 -5.75 25.55 -25.30
C GLY A 4 -4.42 24.84 -25.60
N ALA A 5 -3.82 24.11 -24.65
CA ALA A 5 -2.45 23.59 -24.80
C ALA A 5 -2.35 22.10 -25.19
N ILE A 6 -3.48 21.40 -25.31
CA ILE A 6 -3.49 19.97 -25.66
C ILE A 6 -4.03 19.84 -27.08
N LYS A 7 -3.13 19.64 -28.05
CA LYS A 7 -3.45 19.23 -29.42
C LYS A 7 -2.88 17.84 -29.62
N GLU A 8 -3.74 16.88 -29.95
CA GLU A 8 -3.30 15.54 -30.29
C GLU A 8 -2.40 15.55 -31.53
N PRO A 9 -1.41 14.64 -31.62
CA PRO A 9 -0.60 14.49 -32.83
C PRO A 9 -1.48 14.21 -34.04
N SER A 10 -1.18 14.83 -35.17
CA SER A 10 -1.89 14.57 -36.44
C SER A 10 -1.66 13.15 -36.99
N ASP A 11 -0.64 12.46 -36.47
CA ASP A 11 -0.29 11.08 -36.80
C ASP A 11 0.22 10.38 -35.53
N PRO A 12 -0.67 9.85 -34.68
CA PRO A 12 -0.26 9.11 -33.50
C PRO A 12 0.29 7.73 -33.90
N PRO A 13 1.27 7.19 -33.14
CA PRO A 13 1.72 5.82 -33.36
C PRO A 13 0.54 4.86 -33.25
N HIS A 14 0.50 3.85 -34.13
CA HIS A 14 -0.52 2.80 -34.06
C HIS A 14 -0.50 2.15 -32.68
N ALA A 15 -1.67 2.04 -32.05
CA ALA A 15 -1.81 1.40 -30.75
C ALA A 15 -1.34 -0.06 -30.85
N ILE A 16 -0.23 -0.37 -30.19
CA ILE A 16 0.27 -1.73 -30.05
C ILE A 16 -0.42 -2.30 -28.81
N ASN A 17 -1.44 -3.14 -29.00
CA ASN A 17 -2.15 -3.82 -27.91
C ASN A 17 -1.33 -4.99 -27.34
N GLN A 18 -0.08 -4.74 -26.97
CA GLN A 18 0.81 -5.69 -26.30
C GLN A 18 1.18 -5.14 -24.93
N ALA A 19 1.36 -6.04 -23.97
CA ALA A 19 1.88 -5.65 -22.66
C ALA A 19 3.30 -5.05 -22.81
N PRO A 20 3.66 -4.04 -22.01
CA PRO A 20 5.04 -3.58 -21.93
C PRO A 20 6.00 -4.72 -21.58
N ALA A 21 7.24 -4.63 -22.04
CA ALA A 21 8.29 -5.59 -21.69
C ALA A 21 8.87 -5.40 -20.27
N ALA A 22 8.28 -4.50 -19.48
CA ALA A 22 8.75 -4.13 -18.15
C ALA A 22 7.61 -4.24 -17.15
N ASP A 23 7.96 -4.67 -15.94
CA ASP A 23 7.06 -4.74 -14.81
C ASP A 23 7.25 -3.54 -13.87
N LEU A 24 6.26 -3.30 -13.03
CA LEU A 24 6.32 -2.30 -11.97
C LEU A 24 6.48 -3.01 -10.63
N ASP A 25 7.38 -2.49 -9.82
CA ASP A 25 7.53 -2.91 -8.42
C ASP A 25 7.27 -1.72 -7.51
N LEU A 26 6.59 -1.96 -6.39
CA LEU A 26 6.34 -0.90 -5.44
C LEU A 26 7.62 -0.60 -4.67
N GLN A 27 8.15 0.59 -4.88
CA GLN A 27 9.32 1.07 -4.15
C GLN A 27 8.98 1.71 -2.79
N TRP A 28 7.89 2.47 -2.71
CA TRP A 28 7.56 3.24 -1.50
C TRP A 28 6.08 3.60 -1.41
N VAL A 29 5.58 3.65 -0.16
CA VAL A 29 4.25 4.16 0.17
C VAL A 29 4.39 5.43 0.98
N TYR A 30 3.84 6.52 0.45
CA TYR A 30 3.75 7.80 1.13
C TYR A 30 2.40 7.97 1.82
N GLY A 31 2.43 8.51 3.04
CA GLY A 31 1.24 8.81 3.84
C GLY A 31 0.89 7.76 4.88
N TYR A 32 0.06 8.17 5.83
CA TYR A 32 -0.45 7.35 6.93
C TYR A 32 -1.93 7.69 7.13
N ARG A 33 -2.79 6.68 7.22
CA ARG A 33 -4.23 6.88 7.39
C ARG A 33 -4.54 7.19 8.86
N SER A 34 -4.65 8.47 9.19
CA SER A 34 -4.93 8.96 10.55
C SER A 34 -6.28 9.65 10.70
N PHE A 35 -6.99 9.95 9.62
CA PHE A 35 -8.18 10.80 9.69
C PHE A 35 -9.40 10.06 10.27
N ASP A 36 -9.64 8.82 9.83
CA ASP A 36 -10.83 8.02 10.14
C ASP A 36 -10.55 6.66 10.79
N THR A 37 -9.28 6.31 11.03
CA THR A 37 -8.86 5.08 11.72
C THR A 37 -7.98 5.40 12.92
N ARG A 38 -7.90 4.49 13.89
CA ARG A 38 -7.16 4.64 15.16
C ARG A 38 -6.53 3.30 15.53
N ASN A 39 -5.59 3.31 16.47
CA ASN A 39 -4.91 2.10 16.98
C ASN A 39 -4.33 1.26 15.84
N ASN A 40 -3.58 1.90 14.95
CA ASN A 40 -3.13 1.31 13.70
C ASN A 40 -1.67 1.68 13.37
N LEU A 41 -0.88 1.96 14.41
CA LEU A 41 0.56 2.17 14.35
C LEU A 41 1.20 1.49 15.56
N TYR A 42 2.10 0.55 15.31
CA TYR A 42 2.75 -0.25 16.35
C TYR A 42 4.25 -0.38 16.07
N ALA A 43 5.04 -0.58 17.13
CA ALA A 43 6.42 -1.03 17.01
C ALA A 43 6.46 -2.55 17.10
N LEU A 44 7.20 -3.19 16.20
CA LEU A 44 7.44 -4.63 16.17
C LEU A 44 8.58 -5.02 17.11
N SER A 45 8.73 -6.32 17.37
CA SER A 45 9.83 -6.87 18.18
C SER A 45 11.21 -6.59 17.56
N THR A 46 11.26 -6.40 16.23
CA THR A 46 12.45 -6.02 15.45
C THR A 46 12.84 -4.54 15.61
N GLY A 47 11.97 -3.71 16.20
CA GLY A 47 12.13 -2.25 16.26
C GLY A 47 11.56 -1.50 15.04
N GLU A 48 11.04 -2.24 14.05
CA GLU A 48 10.37 -1.66 12.88
C GLU A 48 8.98 -1.13 13.22
N VAL A 49 8.49 -0.18 12.44
CA VAL A 49 7.15 0.41 12.63
C VAL A 49 6.18 -0.19 11.64
N VAL A 50 5.07 -0.75 12.13
CA VAL A 50 3.99 -1.26 11.28
C VAL A 50 2.77 -0.33 11.31
N TYR A 51 2.22 -0.05 10.13
CA TYR A 51 0.99 0.72 9.95
C TYR A 51 0.30 0.33 8.62
N HIS A 52 -0.80 1.00 8.27
CA HIS A 52 -1.45 0.82 6.96
C HIS A 52 -1.86 2.15 6.32
N THR A 53 -2.04 2.12 5.00
CA THR A 53 -2.71 3.17 4.20
C THR A 53 -3.25 2.56 2.91
N ALA A 54 -4.38 3.07 2.40
CA ALA A 54 -5.15 2.42 1.34
C ALA A 54 -5.32 0.91 1.63
N ALA A 55 -5.09 0.05 0.64
CA ALA A 55 -5.13 -1.41 0.75
C ALA A 55 -3.79 -2.06 1.16
N VAL A 56 -2.82 -1.29 1.70
CA VAL A 56 -1.43 -1.75 1.89
C VAL A 56 -1.03 -1.74 3.37
N GLY A 57 -0.53 -2.88 3.85
CA GLY A 57 0.19 -2.96 5.13
C GLY A 57 1.65 -2.58 4.91
N VAL A 58 2.20 -1.72 5.76
CA VAL A 58 3.57 -1.20 5.63
C VAL A 58 4.36 -1.54 6.88
N VAL A 59 5.53 -2.14 6.70
CA VAL A 59 6.55 -2.34 7.74
C VAL A 59 7.75 -1.48 7.37
N TYR A 60 8.01 -0.47 8.19
CA TYR A 60 9.03 0.53 7.94
C TYR A 60 10.19 0.39 8.92
N ASN A 61 11.38 0.15 8.38
CA ASN A 61 12.63 0.21 9.13
C ASN A 61 13.18 1.63 9.08
N LYS A 62 13.17 2.32 10.24
CA LYS A 62 13.64 3.70 10.33
C LYS A 62 15.17 3.83 10.24
N GLU A 63 15.90 2.80 10.66
CA GLU A 63 17.37 2.83 10.69
C GLU A 63 17.95 2.66 9.29
N THR A 64 17.42 1.72 8.50
CA THR A 64 17.87 1.48 7.12
C THR A 64 17.13 2.32 6.08
N HIS A 65 16.01 2.95 6.49
CA HIS A 65 15.11 3.69 5.60
C HIS A 65 14.53 2.81 4.48
N GLU A 66 14.06 1.62 4.85
CA GLU A 66 13.49 0.63 3.93
C GLU A 66 12.06 0.29 4.32
N GLN A 67 11.24 -0.05 3.32
CA GLN A 67 9.86 -0.51 3.51
C GLN A 67 9.70 -1.93 2.97
N ARG A 68 9.09 -2.80 3.77
CA ARG A 68 8.41 -4.00 3.30
C ARG A 68 6.92 -3.73 3.26
N THR A 69 6.21 -4.35 2.32
CA THR A 69 4.78 -4.13 2.15
C THR A 69 4.00 -5.42 2.00
N TYR A 70 2.78 -5.39 2.50
CA TYR A 70 1.80 -6.46 2.36
C TYR A 70 0.66 -6.00 1.44
N PHE A 71 0.51 -6.67 0.29
CA PHE A 71 -0.43 -6.33 -0.80
C PHE A 71 -1.59 -7.32 -0.97
N GLY A 72 -1.97 -8.03 0.09
CA GLY A 72 -3.02 -9.05 -0.01
C GLY A 72 -4.45 -8.49 -0.16
N HIS A 73 -4.71 -7.28 0.34
CA HIS A 73 -6.05 -6.71 0.38
C HIS A 73 -6.50 -6.17 -0.97
N THR A 74 -7.81 -6.24 -1.22
CA THR A 74 -8.42 -5.75 -2.48
C THR A 74 -9.21 -4.46 -2.30
N ASP A 75 -9.36 -4.02 -1.05
CA ASP A 75 -10.00 -2.76 -0.67
C ASP A 75 -9.25 -2.14 0.53
N ASP A 76 -9.68 -0.95 0.93
CA ASP A 76 -9.10 -0.17 2.00
C ASP A 76 -8.99 -0.94 3.33
N ILE A 77 -7.78 -0.99 3.90
CA ILE A 77 -7.55 -1.49 5.27
C ILE A 77 -8.11 -0.46 6.26
N VAL A 78 -8.90 -0.94 7.21
CA VAL A 78 -9.58 -0.12 8.24
C VAL A 78 -9.22 -0.51 9.67
N SER A 79 -8.51 -1.61 9.86
CA SER A 79 -8.08 -2.10 11.17
C SER A 79 -6.76 -2.86 11.09
N LEU A 80 -5.97 -2.77 12.16
CA LEU A 80 -4.69 -3.45 12.29
C LEU A 80 -4.47 -3.89 13.74
N ALA A 81 -3.95 -5.09 13.95
CA ALA A 81 -3.53 -5.59 15.26
C ALA A 81 -2.21 -6.36 15.12
N VAL A 82 -1.41 -6.35 16.17
CA VAL A 82 -0.13 -7.06 16.23
C VAL A 82 -0.20 -8.13 17.32
N HIS A 83 0.26 -9.34 17.01
CA HIS A 83 0.37 -10.42 18.00
C HIS A 83 1.37 -10.04 19.11
N PRO A 84 1.20 -10.48 20.37
CA PRO A 84 2.11 -10.13 21.46
C PRO A 84 3.60 -10.42 21.21
N ASP A 85 3.91 -11.44 20.41
CA ASP A 85 5.29 -11.77 20.02
C ASP A 85 5.91 -10.74 19.05
N GLY A 86 5.10 -9.84 18.48
CA GLY A 86 5.57 -8.70 17.71
C GLY A 86 6.12 -9.02 16.31
N ASN A 87 5.74 -10.16 15.73
CA ASN A 87 6.14 -10.61 14.39
C ASN A 87 4.96 -10.96 13.46
N ILE A 88 3.76 -11.15 14.02
CA ILE A 88 2.55 -11.45 13.26
C ILE A 88 1.60 -10.26 13.30
N VAL A 89 1.05 -9.90 12.15
CA VAL A 89 0.12 -8.79 11.97
C VAL A 89 -1.20 -9.32 11.41
N ALA A 90 -2.31 -8.78 11.92
CA ALA A 90 -3.64 -9.00 11.39
C ALA A 90 -4.21 -7.69 10.84
N THR A 91 -4.74 -7.70 9.62
CA THR A 91 -5.36 -6.53 8.96
C THR A 91 -6.74 -6.87 8.41
N GLY A 92 -7.69 -5.94 8.52
CA GLY A 92 -9.07 -6.10 8.01
C GLY A 92 -9.48 -4.99 7.05
N GLU A 93 -10.19 -5.35 5.97
CA GLU A 93 -10.61 -4.43 4.90
C GLU A 93 -12.10 -4.03 4.93
N MET A 94 -12.44 -2.94 4.23
CA MET A 94 -13.79 -2.37 4.11
C MET A 94 -14.62 -2.93 2.94
N GLY A 95 -14.08 -3.86 2.15
CA GLY A 95 -14.71 -4.33 0.92
C GLY A 95 -16.08 -4.98 1.12
N LYS A 96 -16.84 -5.14 0.02
CA LYS A 96 -18.21 -5.71 0.04
C LYS A 96 -18.30 -7.09 0.72
N ARG A 97 -17.20 -7.85 0.68
CA ARG A 97 -17.01 -9.11 1.42
C ARG A 97 -15.72 -8.97 2.21
N PRO A 98 -15.76 -8.39 3.43
CA PRO A 98 -14.56 -8.10 4.19
C PRO A 98 -13.75 -9.35 4.49
N ILE A 99 -12.43 -9.28 4.30
CA ILE A 99 -11.50 -10.35 4.62
C ILE A 99 -10.51 -9.85 5.69
N ILE A 100 -10.17 -10.73 6.61
CA ILE A 100 -9.07 -10.53 7.57
C ILE A 100 -7.87 -11.33 7.08
N HIS A 101 -6.73 -10.66 6.95
CA HIS A 101 -5.48 -11.28 6.56
C HIS A 101 -4.58 -11.38 7.79
N ILE A 102 -3.89 -12.50 7.94
CA ILE A 102 -2.86 -12.70 8.96
C ILE A 102 -1.56 -12.98 8.23
N TRP A 103 -0.51 -12.23 8.55
CA TRP A 103 0.75 -12.25 7.81
C TRP A 103 1.95 -12.01 8.74
N ASP A 104 3.12 -12.45 8.28
CA ASP A 104 4.42 -12.26 8.92
C ASP A 104 5.02 -10.91 8.46
N ALA A 105 5.51 -10.12 9.43
CA ALA A 105 5.86 -8.71 9.24
C ALA A 105 7.34 -8.45 8.89
#